data_AF-A0A9E6ASD6-F1
#
_entry.id   AF-A0A9E6ASD6-F1
#
_cell.length_a   1.000
_cell.length_b   1.000
_cell.length_c   1.000
_cell.angle_alpha   90.00
_cell.angle_beta   90.00
_cell.angle_gamma   90.00
#
_symmetry.space_group_name_H-M   'P 1'
#
loop_
_entity.id
_entity.type
_entity.pdbx_description
1 polymer ?
#
loop_
_entity_poly.entity_id
_entity_poly.type
_entity_poly.pdbx_seq_one_letter_code
_entity_poly.pdbx_strand_id
1 'polypeptide(L)'
;MEAPLNYILSAKGTVIGSAAEIALAPVGDLTQIHFLAPCDLQAVKACGVTFASSMIERVIEEQAAGDPQKAEAIRARIAAVIGENLRDIRAGSAEAAEAKKALIAEGLWSQYLEVGIGPDAEVFSKAQTLSSVGTGADVGLHPMSKWNNPEPEIVLAINSKGKIVGATLGNDVNLRDVEGRSALLLSKAKDNNASCSIGPFIRLFDATYSLDDVRCAELNLRVEGLDGYILYGHSLSAFAHIYSLYFAHFEGGFEHLQSSQKQRYIHLV
;
A
#
# COMPACT_ATOMS: atom_id res chain seq x y z
N MET A 1 -10.80 13.64 -16.71
CA MET A 1 -9.93 14.53 -17.52
C MET A 1 -8.90 13.66 -18.25
N GLU A 2 -8.71 13.84 -19.56
CA GLU A 2 -7.84 12.96 -20.37
C GLU A 2 -6.34 13.27 -20.24
N ALA A 3 -5.98 14.54 -20.03
CA ALA A 3 -4.60 14.99 -19.92
C ALA A 3 -4.43 16.01 -18.76
N PRO A 4 -4.40 15.55 -17.49
CA PRO A 4 -4.29 16.44 -16.33
C PRO A 4 -3.02 17.30 -16.34
N LEU A 5 -1.92 16.78 -16.87
CA LEU A 5 -0.67 17.52 -16.99
C LEU A 5 -0.84 18.78 -17.86
N ASN A 6 -1.45 18.65 -19.05
CA ASN A 6 -1.65 19.77 -19.97
C ASN A 6 -2.53 20.86 -19.35
N TYR A 7 -3.54 20.44 -18.58
CA TYR A 7 -4.38 21.37 -17.84
C TYR A 7 -3.55 22.15 -16.81
N ILE A 8 -2.77 21.48 -15.96
CA ILE A 8 -1.96 22.15 -14.93
C ILE A 8 -0.92 23.09 -15.55
N LEU A 9 -0.27 22.71 -16.66
CA LEU A 9 0.73 23.54 -17.33
C LEU A 9 0.17 24.85 -17.91
N SER A 10 -1.12 24.88 -18.23
CA SER A 10 -1.79 26.06 -18.82
C SER A 10 -2.72 26.78 -17.85
N ALA A 11 -3.01 26.17 -16.70
CA ALA A 11 -3.88 26.74 -15.69
C ALA A 11 -3.25 28.02 -15.10
N LYS A 12 -4.07 29.07 -15.01
CA LYS A 12 -3.68 30.28 -14.27
C LYS A 12 -3.88 30.02 -12.79
N GLY A 13 -2.81 30.14 -12.01
CA GLY A 13 -2.84 30.02 -10.55
C GLY A 13 -2.50 31.34 -9.86
N THR A 14 -2.86 31.43 -8.59
CA THR A 14 -2.41 32.51 -7.69
C THR A 14 -1.27 31.97 -6.83
N VAL A 15 -0.21 32.75 -6.65
CA VAL A 15 0.85 32.41 -5.70
C VAL A 15 0.31 32.59 -4.29
N ILE A 16 0.30 31.52 -3.51
CA ILE A 16 -0.26 31.48 -2.15
C ILE A 16 0.81 31.33 -1.05
N GLY A 17 2.07 31.12 -1.44
CA GLY A 17 3.20 30.91 -0.53
C GLY A 17 4.20 29.91 -1.08
N SER A 18 5.34 29.74 -0.42
CA SER A 18 6.26 28.65 -0.74
C SER A 18 5.78 27.33 -0.12
N ALA A 19 6.14 26.20 -0.73
CA ALA A 19 5.80 24.88 -0.19
C ALA A 19 6.38 24.64 1.21
N ALA A 20 7.57 25.20 1.49
CA ALA A 20 8.22 25.08 2.79
C ALA A 20 7.46 25.86 3.89
N GLU A 21 7.00 27.08 3.59
CA GLU A 21 6.19 27.86 4.54
C GLU A 21 4.85 27.16 4.84
N ILE A 22 4.17 26.66 3.81
CA ILE A 22 2.89 25.96 3.95
C ILE A 22 3.06 24.63 4.72
N ALA A 23 4.19 23.93 4.54
CA ALA A 23 4.49 22.69 5.27
C ALA A 23 4.71 22.92 6.78
N LEU A 24 5.15 24.12 7.17
CA LEU A 24 5.39 24.49 8.57
C LEU A 24 4.17 25.16 9.23
N ALA A 25 3.13 25.47 8.46
CA ALA A 25 1.94 26.11 8.99
C ALA A 25 1.15 25.17 9.92
N PRO A 26 0.62 25.65 11.06
CA PRO A 26 -0.20 24.84 11.94
C PRO A 26 -1.46 24.33 11.23
N VAL A 27 -1.63 23.01 11.17
CA VAL A 27 -2.86 22.41 10.62
C VAL A 27 -4.06 22.76 11.49
N GLY A 28 -5.15 23.16 10.86
CA GLY A 28 -6.40 23.54 11.54
C GLY A 28 -6.51 25.03 11.91
N ASP A 29 -5.42 25.81 11.82
CA ASP A 29 -5.51 27.28 11.91
C ASP A 29 -6.01 27.84 10.57
N LEU A 30 -7.29 28.22 10.54
CA LEU A 30 -7.95 28.76 9.33
C LEU A 30 -7.45 30.15 8.92
N THR A 31 -6.60 30.79 9.73
CA THR A 31 -5.95 32.05 9.37
C THR A 31 -4.66 31.85 8.59
N GLN A 32 -4.14 30.61 8.54
CA GLN A 32 -2.92 30.24 7.85
C GLN A 32 -3.18 29.19 6.77
N ILE A 33 -2.41 29.25 5.69
CA ILE A 33 -2.49 28.26 4.60
C ILE A 33 -1.66 27.04 4.99
N HIS A 34 -2.30 25.89 5.06
CA HIS A 34 -1.68 24.59 5.33
C HIS A 34 -2.11 23.56 4.28
N PHE A 35 -1.40 22.44 4.20
CA PHE A 35 -1.74 21.37 3.25
C PHE A 35 -2.97 20.58 3.70
N LEU A 36 -3.83 20.28 2.72
CA LEU A 36 -4.87 19.26 2.83
C LEU A 36 -4.44 18.02 2.05
N ALA A 37 -5.13 16.89 2.28
CA ALA A 37 -4.96 15.72 1.43
C ALA A 37 -5.32 16.09 -0.03
N PRO A 38 -4.51 15.74 -1.04
CA PRO A 38 -4.73 16.17 -2.42
C PRO A 38 -5.96 15.53 -3.09
N CYS A 39 -6.58 14.53 -2.44
CA CYS A 39 -7.76 13.81 -2.91
C CYS A 39 -8.91 13.82 -1.90
N ASP A 40 -9.00 14.85 -1.04
CA ASP A 40 -9.89 14.86 0.13
C ASP A 40 -11.39 14.74 -0.21
N LEU A 41 -11.80 15.08 -1.43
CA LEU A 41 -13.18 14.93 -1.92
C LEU A 41 -13.48 13.55 -2.52
N GLN A 42 -12.57 12.59 -2.41
CA GLN A 42 -12.68 11.26 -3.02
C GLN A 42 -12.55 10.18 -1.96
N ALA A 43 -13.28 9.08 -2.12
CA ALA A 43 -13.02 7.88 -1.33
C ALA A 43 -11.69 7.26 -1.77
N VAL A 44 -10.88 6.84 -0.80
CA VAL A 44 -9.59 6.20 -1.04
C VAL A 44 -9.77 4.68 -0.95
N LYS A 45 -9.29 3.98 -1.97
CA LYS A 45 -9.15 2.53 -1.96
C LYS A 45 -7.68 2.19 -1.76
N ALA A 46 -7.42 1.19 -0.93
CA ALA A 46 -6.11 0.59 -0.80
C ALA A 46 -6.17 -0.85 -1.28
N CYS A 47 -5.02 -1.34 -1.75
CA CYS A 47 -4.87 -2.71 -2.20
C CYS A 47 -3.80 -3.36 -1.32
N GLY A 48 -4.15 -4.47 -0.68
CA GLY A 48 -3.19 -5.27 0.06
C GLY A 48 -2.25 -5.95 -0.92
N VAL A 49 -0.95 -5.71 -0.76
CA VAL A 49 0.09 -6.30 -1.62
C VAL A 49 0.96 -7.15 -0.73
N THR A 50 0.54 -8.39 -0.54
CA THR A 50 1.40 -9.34 0.16
C THR A 50 2.00 -10.27 -0.86
N PHE A 51 3.32 -10.30 -0.95
CA PHE A 51 4.02 -11.29 -1.76
C PHE A 51 3.54 -12.68 -1.34
N ALA A 52 3.23 -13.53 -2.32
CA ALA A 52 2.86 -14.93 -2.11
C ALA A 52 3.77 -15.60 -1.06
N SER A 53 5.07 -15.34 -1.18
CA SER A 53 6.11 -15.80 -0.27
C SER A 53 5.94 -15.31 1.17
N SER A 54 5.66 -14.02 1.36
CA SER A 54 5.40 -13.42 2.68
C SER A 54 4.10 -13.95 3.31
N MET A 55 3.06 -14.18 2.50
CA MET A 55 1.81 -14.78 3.02
C MET A 55 2.01 -16.22 3.46
N ILE A 56 2.69 -17.03 2.65
CA ILE A 56 2.94 -18.42 3.00
C ILE A 56 3.81 -18.50 4.26
N GLU A 57 4.84 -17.64 4.38
CA GLU A 57 5.65 -17.56 5.59
C GLU A 57 4.81 -17.17 6.82
N ARG A 58 3.92 -16.18 6.70
CA ARG A 58 3.02 -15.80 7.78
C ARG A 58 2.09 -16.94 8.20
N VAL A 59 1.54 -17.69 7.24
CA VAL A 59 0.71 -18.88 7.53
C VAL A 59 1.55 -19.94 8.25
N ILE A 60 2.80 -20.16 7.84
CA ILE A 60 3.71 -21.10 8.52
C ILE A 60 3.96 -20.65 9.96
N GLU A 61 4.29 -19.38 10.19
CA GLU A 61 4.54 -18.83 11.53
C GLU A 61 3.32 -18.94 12.44
N GLU A 62 2.14 -18.59 11.94
CA GLU A 62 0.87 -18.68 12.67
C GLU A 62 0.56 -20.14 13.06
N GLN A 63 0.74 -21.09 12.14
CA GLN A 63 0.50 -22.52 12.39
C GLN A 63 1.56 -23.15 13.29
N ALA A 64 2.80 -22.67 13.22
CA ALA A 64 3.88 -23.10 14.08
C ALA A 64 3.74 -22.55 15.51
N ALA A 65 2.98 -21.46 15.71
CA ALA A 65 2.84 -20.77 16.99
C ALA A 65 4.20 -20.47 17.66
N GLY A 66 5.20 -20.10 16.86
CA GLY A 66 6.56 -19.83 17.29
C GLY A 66 7.47 -21.05 17.51
N ASP A 67 7.00 -22.28 17.21
CA ASP A 67 7.81 -23.51 17.27
C ASP A 67 8.65 -23.69 15.98
N PRO A 68 9.99 -23.57 16.04
CA PRO A 68 10.82 -23.65 14.84
C PRO A 68 10.80 -25.02 14.17
N GLN A 69 10.63 -26.12 14.92
CA GLN A 69 10.61 -27.47 14.35
C GLN A 69 9.30 -27.73 13.59
N LYS A 70 8.18 -27.23 14.12
CA LYS A 70 6.90 -27.29 13.40
C LYS A 70 6.92 -26.42 12.16
N ALA A 71 7.48 -25.20 12.24
CA ALA A 71 7.63 -24.33 11.08
C ALA A 71 8.40 -25.02 9.96
N GLU A 72 9.52 -25.68 10.28
CA GLU A 72 10.34 -26.40 9.31
C GLU A 72 9.62 -27.62 8.73
N ALA A 73 8.91 -28.39 9.55
CA ALA A 73 8.10 -29.50 9.07
C ALA A 73 6.97 -29.04 8.14
N ILE A 74 6.33 -27.90 8.42
CA ILE A 74 5.32 -27.30 7.55
C ILE A 74 5.99 -26.84 6.23
N ARG A 75 7.12 -26.12 6.29
CA ARG A 75 7.87 -25.71 5.08
C ARG A 75 8.23 -26.89 4.19
N ALA A 76 8.79 -27.96 4.77
CA ALA A 76 9.16 -29.17 4.04
C ALA A 76 7.96 -29.83 3.35
N ARG A 77 6.80 -29.90 4.02
CA ARG A 77 5.56 -30.41 3.42
C ARG A 77 5.09 -29.54 2.27
N ILE A 78 5.06 -28.21 2.45
CA ILE A 78 4.66 -27.27 1.40
C ILE A 78 5.61 -27.37 0.20
N ALA A 79 6.93 -27.41 0.42
CA ALA A 79 7.94 -27.55 -0.63
C ALA A 79 7.82 -28.86 -1.41
N ALA A 80 7.43 -29.97 -0.76
CA ALA A 80 7.24 -31.26 -1.42
C ALA A 80 6.08 -31.28 -2.43
N VAL A 81 5.05 -30.44 -2.23
CA VAL A 81 3.89 -30.39 -3.15
C VAL A 81 4.05 -29.32 -4.24
N ILE A 82 4.72 -28.21 -3.93
CA ILE A 82 4.75 -27.01 -4.78
C ILE A 82 6.13 -26.81 -5.45
N GLY A 83 7.15 -27.56 -5.01
CA GLY A 83 8.54 -27.42 -5.43
C GLY A 83 9.33 -26.45 -4.54
N GLU A 84 10.65 -26.34 -4.77
CA GLU A 84 11.56 -25.53 -3.95
C GLU A 84 11.38 -24.00 -4.15
N ASN A 85 10.69 -23.56 -5.21
CA ASN A 85 10.53 -22.15 -5.58
C ASN A 85 9.22 -21.51 -5.09
N LEU A 86 8.84 -21.78 -3.84
CA LEU A 86 7.76 -21.08 -3.14
C LEU A 86 7.88 -19.55 -3.16
N ARG A 87 9.11 -19.05 -3.27
CA ARG A 87 9.42 -17.62 -3.27
C ARG A 87 9.06 -16.90 -4.57
N ASP A 88 8.97 -17.64 -5.68
CA ASP A 88 8.78 -17.08 -7.02
C ASP A 88 7.38 -17.33 -7.59
N ILE A 89 6.47 -17.87 -6.78
CA ILE A 89 5.08 -18.13 -7.21
C ILE A 89 4.41 -16.80 -7.51
N ARG A 90 3.98 -16.66 -8.76
CA ARG A 90 3.21 -15.52 -9.22
C ARG A 90 1.75 -15.69 -8.84
N ALA A 91 1.17 -14.73 -8.12
CA ALA A 91 -0.26 -14.73 -7.79
C ALA A 91 -1.13 -14.87 -9.05
N GLY A 92 -2.21 -15.66 -8.94
CA GLY A 92 -3.14 -15.95 -10.04
C GLY A 92 -2.61 -16.89 -11.14
N SER A 93 -1.41 -17.45 -11.00
CA SER A 93 -0.85 -18.41 -11.95
C SER A 93 -1.40 -19.84 -11.77
N ALA A 94 -1.15 -20.72 -12.73
CA ALA A 94 -1.52 -22.14 -12.62
C ALA A 94 -0.75 -22.80 -11.46
N GLU A 95 0.52 -22.44 -11.29
CA GLU A 95 1.37 -22.87 -10.19
C GLU A 95 0.81 -22.43 -8.84
N ALA A 96 0.29 -21.20 -8.74
CA ALA A 96 -0.36 -20.71 -7.54
C ALA A 96 -1.69 -21.43 -7.23
N ALA A 97 -2.43 -21.86 -8.26
CA ALA A 97 -3.64 -22.64 -8.08
C ALA A 97 -3.35 -24.06 -7.54
N GLU A 98 -2.30 -24.71 -8.04
CA GLU A 98 -1.86 -26.01 -7.51
C GLU A 98 -1.30 -25.87 -6.08
N ALA A 99 -0.53 -24.80 -5.82
CA ALA A 99 -0.08 -24.43 -4.48
C ALA A 99 -1.23 -24.28 -3.48
N LYS A 100 -2.30 -23.59 -3.88
CA LYS A 100 -3.50 -23.43 -3.07
C LYS A 100 -4.19 -24.77 -2.79
N LYS A 101 -4.35 -25.64 -3.80
CA LYS A 101 -4.94 -26.99 -3.62
C LYS A 101 -4.14 -27.83 -2.64
N ALA A 102 -2.81 -27.78 -2.73
CA ALA A 102 -1.90 -28.47 -1.82
C ALA A 102 -2.10 -28.01 -0.37
N LEU A 103 -2.10 -26.70 -0.13
CA LEU A 103 -2.29 -26.11 1.19
C LEU A 103 -3.65 -26.49 1.79
N ILE A 104 -4.71 -26.54 0.97
CA ILE A 104 -6.04 -26.98 1.40
C ILE A 104 -6.03 -28.47 1.79
N ALA A 105 -5.40 -29.33 1.00
CA ALA A 105 -5.32 -30.77 1.26
C ALA A 105 -4.59 -31.09 2.58
N GLU A 106 -3.59 -30.28 2.94
CA GLU A 106 -2.85 -30.38 4.19
C GLU A 106 -3.57 -29.72 5.40
N GLY A 107 -4.77 -29.17 5.19
CA GLY A 107 -5.52 -28.47 6.24
C GLY A 107 -4.95 -27.10 6.62
N LEU A 108 -4.09 -26.53 5.79
CA LEU A 108 -3.41 -25.23 6.00
C LEU A 108 -4.14 -24.07 5.30
N TRP A 109 -5.42 -24.24 4.99
CA TRP A 109 -6.20 -23.19 4.35
C TRP A 109 -6.32 -21.96 5.25
N SER A 110 -6.17 -20.79 4.64
CA SER A 110 -6.41 -19.48 5.25
C SER A 110 -7.04 -18.56 4.22
N GLN A 111 -7.94 -17.68 4.65
CA GLN A 111 -8.52 -16.61 3.82
C GLN A 111 -7.45 -15.72 3.18
N TYR A 112 -6.29 -15.59 3.81
CA TYR A 112 -5.14 -14.85 3.28
C TYR A 112 -4.56 -15.51 2.02
N LEU A 113 -4.73 -16.83 1.82
CA LEU A 113 -4.30 -17.51 0.60
C LEU A 113 -5.20 -17.17 -0.60
N GLU A 114 -6.47 -16.85 -0.37
CA GLU A 114 -7.41 -16.45 -1.43
C GLU A 114 -6.91 -15.20 -2.18
N VAL A 115 -6.32 -14.26 -1.45
CA VAL A 115 -5.81 -12.99 -2.01
C VAL A 115 -4.29 -12.94 -2.15
N GLY A 116 -3.56 -13.75 -1.39
CA GLY A 116 -2.09 -13.78 -1.41
C GLY A 116 -1.50 -14.56 -2.58
N ILE A 117 -2.15 -15.67 -2.96
CA ILE A 117 -1.74 -16.50 -4.11
C ILE A 117 -2.85 -16.69 -5.14
N GLY A 118 -4.10 -16.41 -4.78
CA GLY A 118 -5.21 -16.46 -5.72
C GLY A 118 -5.16 -15.36 -6.79
N PRO A 119 -6.12 -15.39 -7.72
CA PRO A 119 -6.19 -14.43 -8.82
C PRO A 119 -6.72 -13.07 -8.41
N ASP A 120 -7.37 -12.97 -7.25
CA ASP A 120 -8.01 -11.75 -6.77
C ASP A 120 -7.08 -10.94 -5.87
N ALA A 121 -7.05 -9.62 -6.06
CA ALA A 121 -6.33 -8.72 -5.18
C ALA A 121 -7.16 -8.42 -3.92
N GLU A 122 -6.51 -8.28 -2.77
CA GLU A 122 -7.16 -7.70 -1.59
C GLU A 122 -7.42 -6.21 -1.85
N VAL A 123 -8.69 -5.81 -1.82
CA VAL A 123 -9.11 -4.41 -2.01
C VAL A 123 -10.02 -4.00 -0.87
N PHE A 124 -9.74 -2.85 -0.26
CA PHE A 124 -10.59 -2.31 0.81
C PHE A 124 -10.76 -0.78 0.69
N SER A 125 -11.83 -0.27 1.30
CA SER A 125 -11.99 1.17 1.54
C SER A 125 -11.03 1.58 2.65
N LYS A 126 -10.12 2.50 2.35
CA LYS A 126 -9.15 3.00 3.32
C LYS A 126 -9.62 4.28 4.01
N ALA A 127 -10.24 5.17 3.26
CA ALA A 127 -10.72 6.44 3.77
C ALA A 127 -11.97 6.88 3.00
N GLN A 128 -12.93 7.44 3.73
CA GLN A 128 -14.07 8.13 3.15
C GLN A 128 -13.67 9.55 2.73
N THR A 129 -14.55 10.20 1.97
CA THR A 129 -14.42 11.63 1.66
C THR A 129 -14.24 12.44 2.95
N LEU A 130 -13.28 13.36 2.94
CA LEU A 130 -12.89 14.25 4.04
C LEU A 130 -12.28 13.55 5.26
N SER A 131 -11.85 12.28 5.13
CA SER A 131 -11.27 11.52 6.24
C SER A 131 -9.76 11.32 6.14
N SER A 132 -9.14 11.58 4.99
CA SER A 132 -7.68 11.59 4.84
C SER A 132 -7.10 12.93 5.30
N VAL A 133 -5.87 12.93 5.80
CA VAL A 133 -5.18 14.15 6.25
C VAL A 133 -3.95 14.48 5.39
N GLY A 134 -3.61 15.76 5.33
CA GLY A 134 -2.46 16.26 4.58
C GLY A 134 -1.17 16.24 5.37
N THR A 135 -0.08 16.67 4.74
CA THR A 135 1.24 16.85 5.38
C THR A 135 1.16 17.79 6.59
N GLY A 136 1.81 17.40 7.70
CA GLY A 136 1.86 18.17 8.94
C GLY A 136 0.66 17.96 9.87
N ALA A 137 -0.37 17.23 9.43
CA ALA A 137 -1.53 16.91 10.25
C ALA A 137 -1.30 15.68 11.12
N ASP A 138 -1.92 15.66 12.30
CA ASP A 138 -1.96 14.46 13.15
C ASP A 138 -2.81 13.37 12.51
N VAL A 139 -2.27 12.15 12.46
CA VAL A 139 -3.04 10.96 12.09
C VAL A 139 -3.92 10.50 13.24
N GLY A 140 -5.09 9.93 12.90
CA GLY A 140 -6.08 9.47 13.85
C GLY A 140 -5.82 8.04 14.31
N LEU A 141 -5.84 7.82 15.63
CA LEU A 141 -5.80 6.50 16.24
C LEU A 141 -7.10 6.26 17.02
N HIS A 142 -7.79 5.17 16.71
CA HIS A 142 -9.00 4.84 17.46
C HIS A 142 -8.63 4.49 18.92
N PRO A 143 -9.31 5.06 19.95
CA PRO A 143 -8.98 4.84 21.37
C PRO A 143 -8.96 3.38 21.86
N MET A 144 -9.58 2.45 21.10
CA MET A 144 -9.60 1.04 21.45
C MET A 144 -8.33 0.30 21.04
N SER A 145 -7.57 0.86 20.10
CA SER A 145 -6.33 0.25 19.66
C SER A 145 -5.23 0.54 20.66
N LYS A 146 -4.43 -0.47 20.94
CA LYS A 146 -3.22 -0.43 21.77
C LYS A 146 -1.96 -0.71 20.96
N TRP A 147 -2.12 -1.20 19.73
CA TRP A 147 -1.01 -1.46 18.82
C TRP A 147 -1.38 -1.06 17.40
N ASN A 148 -0.67 -0.04 16.91
CA ASN A 148 -0.83 0.52 15.58
C ASN A 148 0.52 0.66 14.88
N ASN A 149 0.48 0.65 13.55
CA ASN A 149 1.65 0.79 12.70
C ASN A 149 1.39 1.85 11.62
N PRO A 150 2.36 2.73 11.34
CA PRO A 150 2.41 3.41 10.05
C PRO A 150 2.78 2.39 8.97
N GLU A 151 2.12 2.49 7.82
CA GLU A 151 2.44 1.70 6.62
C GLU A 151 2.74 2.70 5.49
N PRO A 152 4.02 3.06 5.27
CA PRO A 152 4.41 4.01 4.24
C PRO A 152 4.20 3.40 2.86
N GLU A 153 3.46 4.10 2.01
CA GLU A 153 3.03 3.59 0.71
C GLU A 153 3.17 4.63 -0.42
N ILE A 154 3.26 4.12 -1.65
CA ILE A 154 3.01 4.94 -2.85
C ILE A 154 1.53 4.89 -3.16
N VAL A 155 0.92 6.07 -3.28
CA VAL A 155 -0.46 6.24 -3.70
C VAL A 155 -0.49 6.59 -5.18
N LEU A 156 -1.25 5.84 -5.98
CA LEU A 156 -1.43 6.10 -7.41
C LEU A 156 -2.64 7.01 -7.65
N ALA A 157 -2.43 8.11 -8.37
CA ALA A 157 -3.52 8.94 -8.86
C ALA A 157 -4.04 8.35 -10.18
N ILE A 158 -5.28 7.88 -10.18
CA ILE A 158 -5.90 7.22 -11.32
C ILE A 158 -7.09 8.04 -11.80
N ASN A 159 -7.21 8.22 -13.13
CA ASN A 159 -8.35 8.93 -13.71
C ASN A 159 -9.57 8.01 -13.90
N SER A 160 -10.71 8.60 -14.29
CA SER A 160 -11.98 7.89 -14.49
C SER A 160 -11.98 6.85 -15.61
N LYS A 161 -10.90 6.71 -16.38
CA LYS A 161 -10.70 5.68 -17.42
C LYS A 161 -9.67 4.62 -16.98
N GLY A 162 -9.37 4.55 -15.69
CA GLY A 162 -8.40 3.61 -15.12
C GLY A 162 -6.93 3.93 -15.41
N LYS A 163 -6.60 5.03 -16.11
CA LYS A 163 -5.22 5.39 -16.42
C LYS A 163 -4.53 6.00 -15.20
N ILE A 164 -3.37 5.46 -14.82
CA ILE A 164 -2.48 6.09 -13.84
C ILE A 164 -1.91 7.37 -14.44
N VAL A 165 -2.10 8.49 -13.76
CA VAL A 165 -1.68 9.82 -14.22
C VAL A 165 -0.66 10.49 -13.30
N GLY A 166 -0.39 9.90 -12.14
CA GLY A 166 0.61 10.40 -11.21
C GLY A 166 0.74 9.51 -9.98
N ALA A 167 1.63 9.91 -9.08
CA ALA A 167 1.82 9.26 -7.79
C ALA A 167 2.04 10.29 -6.68
N THR A 168 1.81 9.90 -5.44
CA THR A 168 2.12 10.67 -4.24
C THR A 168 2.51 9.71 -3.13
N LEU A 169 2.99 10.26 -2.02
CA LEU A 169 3.25 9.50 -0.81
C LEU A 169 1.96 9.36 -0.02
N GLY A 170 1.85 8.25 0.69
CA GLY A 170 0.79 8.04 1.67
C GLY A 170 1.24 7.19 2.84
N ASN A 171 0.40 7.21 3.88
CA ASN A 171 0.53 6.36 5.05
C ASN A 171 -0.82 5.68 5.31
N ASP A 172 -0.86 4.36 5.20
CA ASP A 172 -1.99 3.54 5.63
C ASP A 172 -1.82 3.21 7.13
N VAL A 173 -2.32 4.09 8.01
CA VAL A 173 -2.25 3.81 9.46
C VAL A 173 -3.15 2.61 9.77
N ASN A 174 -2.55 1.59 10.36
CA ASN A 174 -3.20 0.32 10.62
C ASN A 174 -3.29 0.03 12.12
N LEU A 175 -4.50 -0.31 12.59
CA LEU A 175 -4.73 -0.78 13.96
C LEU A 175 -4.52 -2.30 14.03
N ARG A 176 -3.26 -2.73 14.15
CA ARG A 176 -2.83 -4.14 14.05
C ARG A 176 -3.53 -5.05 15.05
N ASP A 177 -3.79 -4.55 16.26
CA ASP A 177 -4.52 -5.31 17.28
C ASP A 177 -6.00 -5.51 16.94
N VAL A 178 -6.61 -4.59 16.18
CA VAL A 178 -8.00 -4.74 15.70
C VAL A 178 -8.03 -5.67 14.49
N GLU A 179 -7.13 -5.49 13.54
CA GLU A 179 -6.98 -6.33 12.34
C GLU A 179 -6.75 -7.80 12.72
N GLY A 180 -5.79 -8.07 13.62
CA GLY A 180 -5.38 -9.41 14.00
C GLY A 180 -6.45 -10.23 14.74
N ARG A 181 -7.54 -9.61 15.19
CA ARG A 181 -8.64 -10.31 15.87
C ARG A 181 -9.58 -11.01 14.90
N SER A 182 -9.81 -10.43 13.72
CA SER A 182 -10.70 -10.98 12.70
C SER A 182 -10.63 -10.16 11.42
N ALA A 183 -10.59 -10.83 10.26
CA ALA A 183 -10.72 -10.16 8.97
C ALA A 183 -12.07 -9.40 8.81
N LEU A 184 -13.11 -9.78 9.56
CA LEU A 184 -14.39 -9.05 9.58
C LEU A 184 -14.29 -7.67 10.25
N LEU A 185 -13.16 -7.38 10.91
CA LEU A 185 -12.89 -6.09 11.55
C LEU A 185 -12.00 -5.19 10.69
N LEU A 186 -11.69 -5.57 9.44
CA LEU A 186 -10.77 -4.80 8.58
C LEU A 186 -11.22 -3.34 8.42
N SER A 187 -12.50 -3.09 8.14
CA SER A 187 -13.02 -1.71 8.05
C SER A 187 -12.83 -0.94 9.35
N LYS A 188 -12.95 -1.61 10.50
CA LYS A 188 -12.73 -0.99 11.81
C LYS A 188 -11.25 -0.71 12.09
N ALA A 189 -10.35 -1.51 11.52
CA ALA A 189 -8.92 -1.32 11.62
C ALA A 189 -8.39 -0.24 10.65
N LYS A 190 -9.00 -0.11 9.47
CA LYS A 190 -8.45 0.67 8.35
C LYS A 190 -9.22 1.96 8.03
N ASP A 191 -10.55 2.00 8.16
CA ASP A 191 -11.43 3.08 7.68
C ASP A 191 -11.91 3.99 8.84
N ASN A 192 -10.96 4.59 9.56
CA ASN A 192 -11.24 5.56 10.63
C ASN A 192 -10.92 6.98 10.14
N ASN A 193 -11.50 8.01 10.77
CA ASN A 193 -11.09 9.38 10.49
C ASN A 193 -9.59 9.56 10.77
N ALA A 194 -8.91 10.21 9.83
CA ALA A 194 -7.46 10.43 9.83
C ALA A 194 -6.62 9.14 9.89
N SER A 195 -7.17 7.97 9.53
CA SER A 195 -6.39 6.72 9.41
C SER A 195 -5.47 6.69 8.19
N CYS A 196 -5.55 7.70 7.33
CA CYS A 196 -4.80 7.80 6.09
C CYS A 196 -4.23 9.22 5.97
N SER A 197 -2.93 9.34 5.72
CA SER A 197 -2.33 10.60 5.30
C SER A 197 -1.81 10.49 3.87
N ILE A 198 -1.99 11.54 3.06
CA ILE A 198 -1.61 11.57 1.65
C ILE A 198 -1.08 12.96 1.31
N GLY A 199 0.07 13.04 0.64
CA GLY A 199 0.62 14.31 0.17
C GLY A 199 2.14 14.32 0.06
N PRO A 200 2.78 15.50 0.03
CA PRO A 200 2.13 16.83 -0.02
C PRO A 200 1.50 17.14 -1.39
N PHE A 201 2.02 16.54 -2.46
CA PHE A 201 1.58 16.81 -3.83
C PHE A 201 1.44 15.53 -4.64
N ILE A 202 0.50 15.52 -5.57
CA ILE A 202 0.47 14.51 -6.64
C ILE A 202 1.52 14.90 -7.69
N ARG A 203 2.57 14.10 -7.82
CA ARG A 203 3.51 14.19 -8.93
C ARG A 203 2.87 13.55 -10.17
N LEU A 204 2.35 14.39 -11.05
CA LEU A 204 1.85 13.93 -12.34
C LEU A 204 2.97 13.36 -13.21
N PHE A 205 2.64 12.33 -13.97
CA PHE A 205 3.56 11.70 -14.90
C PHE A 205 3.75 12.56 -16.15
N ASP A 206 5.00 12.65 -16.58
CA ASP A 206 5.46 13.40 -17.75
C ASP A 206 6.68 12.71 -18.37
N ALA A 207 7.38 13.39 -19.30
CA ALA A 207 8.55 12.83 -19.97
C ALA A 207 9.76 12.59 -19.03
N THR A 208 9.74 13.12 -17.81
CA THR A 208 10.84 13.07 -16.82
C THR A 208 10.54 12.23 -15.60
N TYR A 209 9.26 11.85 -15.40
CA TYR A 209 8.83 11.04 -14.28
C TYR A 209 7.62 10.20 -14.68
N SER A 210 7.76 8.89 -14.56
CA SER A 210 6.83 7.89 -15.05
C SER A 210 6.57 6.82 -14.00
N LEU A 211 5.69 5.86 -14.34
CA LEU A 211 5.47 4.71 -13.49
C LEU A 211 6.75 3.87 -13.31
N ASP A 212 7.65 3.84 -14.29
CA ASP A 212 8.91 3.09 -14.16
C ASP A 212 9.85 3.71 -13.12
N ASP A 213 9.84 5.04 -13.02
CA ASP A 213 10.55 5.76 -11.96
C ASP A 213 9.94 5.45 -10.58
N VAL A 214 8.61 5.43 -10.49
CA VAL A 214 7.89 5.04 -9.27
C VAL A 214 8.22 3.61 -8.84
N ARG A 215 8.32 2.66 -9.79
CA ARG A 215 8.69 1.26 -9.52
C ARG A 215 10.11 1.12 -8.96
N CYS A 216 10.96 2.10 -9.21
CA CYS A 216 12.34 2.13 -8.72
C CYS A 216 12.50 3.03 -7.49
N ALA A 217 11.41 3.56 -6.94
CA ALA A 217 11.45 4.45 -5.80
C ALA A 217 11.78 3.70 -4.50
N GLU A 218 12.49 4.39 -3.62
CA GLU A 218 12.75 3.93 -2.26
C GLU A 218 11.87 4.72 -1.29
N LEU A 219 11.11 4.01 -0.48
CA LEU A 219 10.33 4.58 0.60
C LEU A 219 11.11 4.49 1.89
N ASN A 220 11.28 5.64 2.53
CA ASN A 220 11.89 5.74 3.85
C ASN A 220 10.82 6.19 4.85
N LEU A 221 10.84 5.56 6.02
CA LEU A 221 9.99 5.91 7.17
C LEU A 221 10.89 6.23 8.35
N ARG A 222 10.55 7.29 9.07
CA ARG A 222 11.12 7.62 10.37
C ARG A 222 9.99 7.81 11.37
N VAL A 223 10.09 7.14 12.51
CA VAL A 223 9.17 7.31 13.64
C VAL A 223 9.98 7.79 14.82
N GLU A 224 9.55 8.89 15.44
CA GLU A 224 10.20 9.51 16.59
C GLU A 224 9.22 9.54 17.76
N GLY A 225 9.63 8.96 18.89
CA GLY A 225 8.89 8.99 20.15
C GLY A 225 9.31 10.18 21.01
N LEU A 226 8.39 10.66 21.84
CA LEU A 226 8.64 11.75 22.80
C LEU A 226 9.67 11.38 23.88
N ASP A 227 9.89 10.08 24.06
CA ASP A 227 10.88 9.48 24.96
C ASP A 227 12.28 9.33 24.32
N GLY A 228 12.47 9.84 23.10
CA GLY A 228 13.71 9.72 22.35
C GLY A 228 13.83 8.40 21.57
N TYR A 229 12.77 7.58 21.52
CA TYR A 229 12.71 6.42 20.62
C TYR A 229 12.83 6.86 19.16
N ILE A 230 13.61 6.13 18.36
CA ILE A 230 13.70 6.34 16.91
C ILE A 230 13.66 4.99 16.20
N LEU A 231 12.74 4.86 15.24
CA LEU A 231 12.68 3.75 14.31
C LEU A 231 12.86 4.25 12.89
N TYR A 232 13.67 3.51 12.12
CA TYR A 232 13.82 3.69 10.68
C TYR A 232 13.24 2.48 9.97
N GLY A 233 12.37 2.74 8.99
CA GLY A 233 11.87 1.75 8.04
C GLY A 233 12.37 2.09 6.64
N HIS A 234 12.68 1.06 5.86
CA HIS A 234 13.03 1.19 4.45
C HIS A 234 12.26 0.13 3.65
N SER A 235 11.74 0.52 2.50
CA SER A 235 11.10 -0.39 1.56
C SER A 235 11.51 -0.02 0.14
N LEU A 236 11.94 -1.04 -0.62
CA LEU A 236 12.04 -0.95 -2.07
C LEU A 236 10.64 -1.19 -2.62
N SER A 237 10.16 -0.31 -3.50
CA SER A 237 8.88 -0.53 -4.17
C SER A 237 8.98 -1.71 -5.14
N ALA A 238 8.88 -2.94 -4.65
CA ALA A 238 8.70 -4.10 -5.50
C ALA A 238 7.25 -4.10 -6.02
N PHE A 239 7.01 -3.34 -7.08
CA PHE A 239 5.75 -3.26 -7.80
C PHE A 239 5.48 -4.60 -8.51
N ALA A 240 5.01 -5.60 -7.79
CA ALA A 240 4.65 -6.89 -8.36
C ALA A 240 3.16 -6.93 -8.70
N HIS A 241 2.82 -6.87 -10.00
CA HIS A 241 1.55 -7.40 -10.55
C HIS A 241 0.19 -6.79 -10.17
N ILE A 242 0.09 -5.93 -9.16
CA ILE A 242 -1.20 -5.54 -8.54
C ILE A 242 -2.09 -4.69 -9.45
N TYR A 243 -1.51 -3.72 -10.17
CA TYR A 243 -2.29 -2.85 -11.05
C TYR A 243 -3.02 -3.65 -12.16
N SER A 244 -2.36 -4.70 -12.67
CA SER A 244 -2.96 -5.59 -13.68
C SER A 244 -4.13 -6.38 -13.11
N LEU A 245 -4.06 -6.81 -11.85
CA LEU A 245 -5.13 -7.59 -11.19
C LEU A 245 -6.30 -6.70 -10.76
N TYR A 246 -6.03 -5.52 -10.19
CA TYR A 246 -7.05 -4.57 -9.77
C TYR A 246 -7.93 -4.14 -10.93
N PHE A 247 -7.33 -3.72 -12.06
CA PHE A 247 -8.11 -3.34 -13.23
C PHE A 247 -8.69 -4.53 -13.98
N ALA A 248 -8.04 -5.70 -14.03
CA ALA A 248 -8.67 -6.90 -14.60
C ALA A 248 -9.96 -7.30 -13.85
N HIS A 249 -10.05 -7.01 -12.56
CA HIS A 249 -11.25 -7.25 -11.75
C HIS A 249 -12.39 -6.24 -12.04
N PHE A 250 -12.07 -5.02 -12.50
CA PHE A 250 -13.06 -3.96 -12.77
C PHE A 250 -13.33 -3.71 -14.26
N GLU A 251 -12.42 -4.06 -15.17
CA GLU A 251 -12.56 -4.01 -16.62
C GLU A 251 -11.83 -5.21 -17.26
N GLY A 252 -12.55 -6.03 -18.03
CA GLY A 252 -11.98 -7.21 -18.69
C GLY A 252 -10.87 -6.86 -19.69
N GLY A 253 -9.62 -7.18 -19.34
CA GLY A 253 -8.49 -7.39 -20.26
C GLY A 253 -7.43 -6.28 -20.29
N PHE A 254 -6.14 -6.64 -20.17
CA PHE A 254 -5.02 -6.28 -21.07
C PHE A 254 -3.65 -6.74 -20.52
N GLU A 255 -2.67 -6.86 -21.43
CA GLU A 255 -1.45 -7.68 -21.39
C GLU A 255 -0.23 -7.13 -20.60
N HIS A 256 0.69 -8.05 -20.29
CA HIS A 256 1.94 -7.86 -19.53
C HIS A 256 3.02 -7.02 -20.24
N LEU A 257 3.74 -6.20 -19.46
CA LEU A 257 5.00 -5.56 -19.87
C LEU A 257 6.11 -5.85 -18.84
N GLN A 258 7.28 -6.30 -19.33
CA GLN A 258 8.49 -6.66 -18.58
C GLN A 258 9.44 -5.46 -18.38
N SER A 259 10.22 -5.47 -17.30
CA SER A 259 11.06 -4.35 -16.82
C SER A 259 12.56 -4.50 -17.12
N SER A 260 13.28 -3.37 -17.16
CA SER A 260 14.74 -3.29 -17.06
C SER A 260 15.17 -2.06 -16.24
N GLN A 261 15.98 -2.28 -15.19
CA GLN A 261 16.33 -1.32 -14.12
C GLN A 261 17.37 -0.25 -14.49
N LYS A 262 17.32 0.90 -13.77
CA LYS A 262 18.47 1.71 -13.29
C LYS A 262 18.02 2.76 -12.23
N GLN A 263 18.81 2.91 -11.15
CA GLN A 263 18.52 3.65 -9.88
C GLN A 263 18.65 5.18 -9.95
N ARG A 264 17.79 5.93 -9.23
CA ARG A 264 18.03 7.27 -8.63
C ARG A 264 17.12 7.54 -7.40
N TYR A 265 17.64 8.25 -6.40
CA TYR A 265 17.10 8.49 -5.04
C TYR A 265 16.05 9.61 -4.91
N ILE A 266 15.11 9.50 -3.95
CA ILE A 266 14.28 10.60 -3.38
C ILE A 266 14.08 10.38 -1.86
N HIS A 267 14.18 11.47 -1.07
CA HIS A 267 13.97 11.50 0.38
C HIS A 267 12.51 11.79 0.76
N LEU A 268 12.00 11.16 1.83
CA LEU A 268 10.80 11.60 2.56
C LEU A 268 11.21 12.38 3.81
N VAL A 269 10.59 13.55 3.99
CA VAL A 269 10.40 14.22 5.28
C VAL A 269 8.91 14.17 5.58
#